data_AF-A0AAN3SCZ4-F1
#
_entry.id   AF-A0AAN3SCZ4-F1
#
_cell.length_a   1.000
_cell.length_b   1.000
_cell.length_c   1.000
_cell.angle_alpha   90.00
_cell.angle_beta   90.00
_cell.angle_gamma   90.00
#
_symmetry.space_group_name_H-M   'P 1'
#
loop_
_entity.id
_entity.type
_entity.pdbx_description
1 polymer ?
#
loop_
_entity_poly.entity_id
_entity_poly.type
_entity_poly.pdbx_seq_one_letter_code
_entity_poly.pdbx_strand_id
1 'polypeptide(L)'
;MKRRLWLLMLFLFAGHVPAASADSACEGRFVNPITDICWSCIFPLSLGSIKVSQGKVPDTANPSMPIQICPAPPPLFRRIGLAIGYWEPMALTDVTRSPGCMVNLGFSLPAFGKTAQGTAKKDEKQVNGAFYHVHWYKYPLTYWLNIITSLGCLEGGDLDIAYLSEIDPTWTDSSLTTILNPEAVIFANPIAQGACAADAIASAFNMPLDVLFWCAGSQGSMYPFNGWVSNESSPLQSSLLVSERMAFKLHRQGMIMETIGKNNAVCNEYPPPILPKERWRYQMVNMYPDSGQCHPFGRSVTRWETGKNPPNTKKNFGYLMWRKRNCVFL
;
A
#
# COMPACT_ATOMS: atom_id res chain seq x y z
N MET A 1 -48.96 -31.63 17.55
CA MET A 1 -49.02 -30.32 16.86
C MET A 1 -48.11 -29.23 17.44
N LYS A 2 -47.86 -29.17 18.77
CA LYS A 2 -47.04 -28.11 19.40
C LYS A 2 -45.54 -28.09 19.05
N ARG A 3 -44.96 -29.24 18.66
CA ARG A 3 -43.52 -29.37 18.35
C ARG A 3 -43.14 -28.83 16.96
N ARG A 4 -44.10 -28.75 16.01
CA ARG A 4 -43.88 -28.16 14.69
C ARG A 4 -43.94 -26.62 14.70
N LEU A 5 -44.66 -26.03 15.66
CA LEU A 5 -44.75 -24.57 15.81
C LEU A 5 -43.44 -23.94 16.29
N TRP A 6 -42.67 -24.66 17.12
CA TRP A 6 -41.39 -24.18 17.64
C TRP A 6 -40.28 -24.15 16.56
N LEU A 7 -40.30 -25.08 15.61
CA LEU A 7 -39.38 -25.09 14.47
C LEU A 7 -39.66 -23.96 13.48
N LEU A 8 -40.93 -23.55 13.33
CA LEU A 8 -41.33 -22.41 12.50
C LEU A 8 -40.95 -21.06 13.14
N MET A 9 -41.01 -20.93 14.47
CA MET A 9 -40.54 -19.73 15.17
C MET A 9 -39.01 -19.58 15.14
N LEU A 10 -38.24 -20.68 15.18
CA LEU A 10 -36.77 -20.60 15.04
C LEU A 10 -36.34 -20.16 13.63
N PHE A 11 -37.08 -20.53 12.59
CA PHE A 11 -36.82 -20.08 11.22
C PHE A 11 -37.21 -18.61 10.96
N LEU A 12 -38.14 -18.06 11.73
CA LEU A 12 -38.53 -16.63 11.64
C LEU A 12 -37.53 -15.69 12.33
N PHE A 13 -36.70 -16.19 13.26
CA PHE A 13 -35.63 -15.41 13.90
C PHE A 13 -34.25 -15.56 13.23
N ALA A 14 -34.10 -16.42 12.23
CA ALA A 14 -32.83 -16.67 11.53
C ALA A 14 -32.59 -15.79 10.29
N GLY A 15 -33.42 -14.76 10.04
CA GLY A 15 -33.51 -14.14 8.72
C GLY A 15 -33.41 -12.62 8.64
N HIS A 16 -32.94 -11.91 9.66
CA HIS A 16 -32.63 -10.48 9.53
C HIS A 16 -31.18 -10.24 9.93
N VAL A 17 -30.26 -10.64 9.03
CA VAL A 17 -28.99 -9.93 8.95
C VAL A 17 -29.37 -8.54 8.45
N PRO A 18 -29.16 -7.46 9.21
CA PRO A 18 -29.32 -6.13 8.64
C PRO A 18 -28.40 -6.07 7.43
N ALA A 19 -28.97 -5.91 6.24
CA ALA A 19 -28.21 -5.48 5.09
C ALA A 19 -27.59 -4.16 5.52
N ALA A 20 -26.28 -4.17 5.82
CA ALA A 20 -25.54 -2.94 6.03
C ALA A 20 -25.81 -2.10 4.79
N SER A 21 -26.55 -1.00 4.96
CA SER A 21 -26.77 0.00 3.92
C SER A 21 -25.38 0.43 3.46
N ALA A 22 -24.91 -0.14 2.34
CA ALA A 22 -23.73 0.36 1.66
C ALA A 22 -24.02 1.83 1.37
N ASP A 23 -23.22 2.73 1.94
CA ASP A 23 -23.31 4.14 1.63
C ASP A 23 -23.28 4.30 0.12
N SER A 24 -24.26 4.98 -0.47
CA SER A 24 -24.36 5.23 -1.92
C SER A 24 -23.12 5.94 -2.50
N ALA A 25 -22.27 6.50 -1.64
CA ALA A 25 -20.99 7.09 -1.99
C ALA A 25 -19.83 6.08 -2.06
N CYS A 26 -20.00 4.85 -1.56
CA CYS A 26 -18.99 3.81 -1.54
C CYS A 26 -19.11 2.87 -2.74
N GLU A 27 -18.45 3.24 -3.83
CA GLU A 27 -18.26 2.36 -4.99
C GLU A 27 -16.96 1.56 -4.82
N GLY A 28 -17.07 0.23 -4.79
CA GLY A 28 -15.95 -0.70 -4.62
C GLY A 28 -16.37 -2.15 -4.81
N ARG A 29 -15.40 -3.04 -4.99
CA ARG A 29 -15.61 -4.48 -5.08
C ARG A 29 -14.43 -5.20 -4.45
N PHE A 30 -14.70 -6.41 -3.94
CA PHE A 30 -13.63 -7.28 -3.46
C PHE A 30 -12.61 -7.56 -4.57
N VAL A 31 -11.33 -7.37 -4.27
CA VAL A 31 -10.23 -7.62 -5.21
C VAL A 31 -10.14 -9.11 -5.52
N ASN A 32 -10.27 -9.48 -6.79
CA ASN A 32 -10.11 -10.87 -7.21
C ASN A 32 -8.61 -11.22 -7.24
N PRO A 33 -8.14 -12.15 -6.40
CA PRO A 33 -6.72 -12.48 -6.31
C PRO A 33 -6.12 -13.05 -7.60
N ILE A 34 -6.95 -13.60 -8.49
CA ILE A 34 -6.50 -14.28 -9.70
C ILE A 34 -6.45 -13.30 -10.88
N THR A 35 -7.52 -12.52 -11.09
CA THR A 35 -7.69 -11.73 -12.32
C THR A 35 -7.25 -10.27 -12.21
N ASP A 36 -7.32 -9.69 -11.01
CA ASP A 36 -7.08 -8.25 -10.82
C ASP A 36 -5.62 -7.93 -10.50
N ILE A 37 -4.80 -8.95 -10.24
CA ILE A 37 -3.43 -8.82 -9.77
C ILE A 37 -2.47 -9.05 -10.93
N CYS A 38 -1.47 -8.18 -11.03
CA CYS A 38 -0.41 -8.31 -12.00
C CYS A 38 0.58 -9.38 -11.55
N TRP A 39 0.35 -10.63 -11.92
CA TRP A 39 1.30 -11.71 -11.61
C TRP A 39 2.65 -11.56 -12.30
N SER A 40 2.71 -10.83 -13.43
CA SER A 40 4.00 -10.50 -14.05
C SER A 40 4.86 -9.54 -13.22
N CYS A 41 4.27 -8.92 -12.19
CA CYS A 41 4.90 -7.93 -11.33
C CYS A 41 5.65 -8.55 -10.14
N ILE A 42 5.52 -9.88 -9.91
CA ILE A 42 6.36 -10.66 -9.00
C ILE A 42 7.84 -10.66 -9.43
N PHE A 43 8.07 -10.44 -10.73
CA PHE A 43 9.38 -10.47 -11.35
C PHE A 43 10.13 -9.13 -11.21
N PRO A 44 11.48 -9.15 -11.24
CA PRO A 44 12.32 -10.33 -11.46
C PRO A 44 12.51 -11.20 -10.21
N LEU A 45 12.69 -12.50 -10.46
CA LEU A 45 13.14 -13.45 -9.45
C LEU A 45 14.67 -13.53 -9.49
N SER A 46 15.29 -13.46 -8.33
CA SER A 46 16.74 -13.45 -8.15
C SER A 46 17.19 -14.52 -7.17
N LEU A 47 18.36 -15.10 -7.43
CA LEU A 47 19.11 -15.97 -6.53
C LEU A 47 20.46 -15.30 -6.26
N GLY A 48 20.63 -14.71 -5.07
CA GLY A 48 21.73 -13.79 -4.83
C GLY A 48 21.72 -12.64 -5.85
N SER A 49 22.85 -12.41 -6.51
CA SER A 49 22.99 -11.38 -7.55
C SER A 49 22.48 -11.81 -8.93
N ILE A 50 22.16 -13.10 -9.11
CA ILE A 50 21.79 -13.67 -10.41
C ILE A 50 20.28 -13.54 -10.60
N LYS A 51 19.85 -12.86 -11.66
CA LYS A 51 18.44 -12.79 -12.06
C LYS A 51 18.07 -14.06 -12.82
N VAL A 52 17.24 -14.91 -12.21
CA VAL A 52 16.76 -16.17 -12.81
C VAL A 52 15.62 -15.91 -13.79
N SER A 53 14.82 -14.87 -13.53
CA SER A 53 13.78 -14.42 -14.44
C SER A 53 13.84 -12.91 -14.61
N GLN A 54 13.60 -12.43 -15.83
CA GLN A 54 13.53 -11.01 -16.14
C GLN A 54 12.13 -10.47 -15.87
N GLY A 55 12.06 -9.28 -15.29
CA GLY A 55 10.81 -8.54 -15.07
C GLY A 55 10.72 -7.32 -15.99
N LYS A 56 9.50 -6.82 -16.22
CA LYS A 56 9.26 -5.57 -16.98
C LYS A 56 9.65 -4.31 -16.20
N VAL A 57 9.82 -4.42 -14.88
CA VAL A 57 9.98 -3.31 -13.94
C VAL A 57 11.36 -3.43 -13.26
N PRO A 58 12.07 -2.31 -13.03
CA PRO A 58 13.43 -2.32 -12.48
C PRO A 58 13.50 -2.92 -11.07
N ASP A 59 14.62 -3.57 -10.76
CA ASP A 59 14.83 -4.30 -9.52
C ASP A 59 15.86 -3.62 -8.61
N THR A 60 15.67 -3.76 -7.30
CA THR A 60 16.57 -3.21 -6.29
C THR A 60 17.83 -4.05 -6.14
N ALA A 61 18.77 -3.58 -5.32
CA ALA A 61 19.93 -4.38 -4.94
C ALA A 61 19.51 -5.71 -4.29
N ASN A 62 20.15 -6.80 -4.73
CA ASN A 62 20.00 -8.14 -4.18
C ASN A 62 21.34 -8.58 -3.55
N PRO A 63 21.34 -9.54 -2.60
CA PRO A 63 22.57 -9.98 -1.93
C PRO A 63 23.58 -10.52 -2.95
N SER A 64 24.88 -10.26 -2.76
CA SER A 64 25.88 -10.63 -3.76
C SER A 64 26.11 -12.13 -3.86
N MET A 65 25.92 -12.87 -2.77
CA MET A 65 26.06 -14.33 -2.75
C MET A 65 24.69 -15.03 -2.78
N PRO A 66 24.52 -16.07 -3.63
CA PRO A 66 23.29 -16.87 -3.64
C PRO A 66 23.18 -17.77 -2.41
N ILE A 67 24.30 -18.17 -1.79
CA ILE A 67 24.31 -18.98 -0.58
C ILE A 67 24.48 -18.04 0.62
N GLN A 68 23.60 -18.15 1.59
CA GLN A 68 23.64 -17.37 2.83
C GLN A 68 23.65 -18.30 4.03
N ILE A 69 24.33 -17.84 5.08
CA ILE A 69 24.50 -18.58 6.33
C ILE A 69 23.77 -17.80 7.42
N CYS A 70 22.54 -18.21 7.71
CA CYS A 70 21.69 -17.55 8.69
C CYS A 70 21.86 -18.13 10.10
N PRO A 71 21.86 -17.28 11.14
CA PRO A 71 21.78 -17.74 12.51
C PRO A 71 20.41 -18.40 12.75
N ALA A 72 20.40 -19.61 13.31
CA ALA A 72 19.18 -20.27 13.76
C ALA A 72 19.03 -20.16 15.28
N PRO A 73 17.79 -20.13 15.80
CA PRO A 73 17.56 -20.18 17.24
C PRO A 73 18.12 -21.47 17.88
N PRO A 74 18.35 -21.46 19.21
CA PRO A 74 19.28 -22.36 19.88
C PRO A 74 18.97 -23.87 19.79
N PRO A 75 20.01 -24.73 19.90
CA PRO A 75 21.42 -24.38 20.10
C PRO A 75 22.04 -23.92 18.78
N LEU A 76 22.63 -22.72 18.75
CA LEU A 76 23.15 -21.95 17.59
C LEU A 76 23.58 -22.81 16.38
N PHE A 77 22.62 -23.20 15.55
CA PHE A 77 22.90 -23.82 14.27
C PHE A 77 23.06 -22.71 13.22
N ARG A 78 23.94 -22.93 12.25
CA ARG A 78 23.97 -22.12 11.04
C ARG A 78 23.12 -22.81 10.00
N ARG A 79 22.04 -22.15 9.56
CA ARG A 79 21.22 -22.64 8.45
C ARG A 79 21.81 -22.11 7.16
N ILE A 80 22.20 -23.02 6.28
CA ILE A 80 22.63 -22.69 4.93
C ILE A 80 21.38 -22.72 4.06
N GLY A 81 21.12 -21.63 3.36
CA GLY A 81 20.01 -21.57 2.42
C GLY A 81 20.33 -20.68 1.22
N LEU A 82 19.40 -20.67 0.28
CA LEU A 82 19.49 -19.89 -0.95
C LEU A 82 18.84 -18.53 -0.74
N ALA A 83 19.61 -17.45 -0.91
CA ALA A 83 19.05 -16.11 -0.96
C ALA A 83 18.18 -15.95 -2.19
N ILE A 84 16.86 -15.86 -1.99
CA ILE A 84 15.92 -15.54 -3.05
C ILE A 84 15.45 -14.09 -2.92
N GLY A 85 15.18 -13.45 -4.04
CA GLY A 85 14.61 -12.11 -4.09
C GLY A 85 13.47 -12.03 -5.08
N TYR A 86 12.30 -11.60 -4.63
CA TYR A 86 11.09 -11.47 -5.45
C TYR A 86 10.22 -10.31 -4.94
N TRP A 87 9.16 -9.96 -5.67
CA TRP A 87 8.22 -8.92 -5.29
C TRP A 87 6.93 -9.54 -4.76
N GLU A 88 6.56 -9.26 -3.53
CA GLU A 88 5.36 -9.83 -2.93
C GLU A 88 4.25 -8.78 -2.79
N PRO A 89 2.98 -9.15 -3.07
CA PRO A 89 1.84 -8.35 -2.67
C PRO A 89 1.75 -8.37 -1.15
N MET A 90 1.93 -7.21 -0.52
CA MET A 90 2.02 -7.10 0.94
C MET A 90 0.78 -6.47 1.54
N ALA A 91 0.22 -5.46 0.87
CA ALA A 91 -0.91 -4.71 1.38
C ALA A 91 -1.84 -4.21 0.30
N LEU A 92 -3.11 -4.04 0.68
CA LEU A 92 -4.08 -3.28 -0.09
C LEU A 92 -4.28 -1.92 0.58
N THR A 93 -4.47 -0.88 -0.22
CA THR A 93 -4.81 0.46 0.27
C THR A 93 -6.07 0.94 -0.42
N ASP A 94 -7.07 1.30 0.36
CA ASP A 94 -8.23 2.04 -0.13
C ASP A 94 -7.98 3.52 0.06
N VAL A 95 -8.41 4.31 -0.92
CA VAL A 95 -8.37 5.75 -0.85
C VAL A 95 -9.73 6.30 -1.24
N THR A 96 -10.38 6.93 -0.28
CA THR A 96 -11.78 7.36 -0.42
C THR A 96 -12.00 8.75 0.14
N ARG A 97 -13.05 9.40 -0.34
CA ARG A 97 -13.52 10.66 0.27
C ARG A 97 -14.62 10.42 1.29
N SER A 98 -15.35 9.30 1.19
CA SER A 98 -16.37 8.94 2.17
C SER A 98 -15.75 8.14 3.32
N PRO A 99 -15.94 8.56 4.59
CA PRO A 99 -15.43 7.81 5.73
C PRO A 99 -16.05 6.40 5.79
N GLY A 100 -15.25 5.41 6.16
CA GLY A 100 -15.67 4.03 6.32
C GLY A 100 -15.89 3.28 5.01
N CYS A 101 -15.60 3.85 3.85
CA CYS A 101 -15.75 3.16 2.57
C CYS A 101 -14.55 2.23 2.29
N MET A 102 -14.77 0.91 2.39
CA MET A 102 -13.76 -0.12 2.11
C MET A 102 -13.84 -0.54 0.63
N VAL A 103 -13.17 0.19 -0.27
CA VAL A 103 -13.19 -0.03 -1.73
C VAL A 103 -12.75 -1.43 -2.13
N ASN A 104 -11.64 -1.92 -1.59
CA ASN A 104 -11.06 -3.21 -1.94
C ASN A 104 -11.78 -4.39 -1.27
N LEU A 105 -12.67 -4.13 -0.32
CA LEU A 105 -13.55 -5.13 0.27
C LEU A 105 -14.98 -5.07 -0.29
N GLY A 106 -15.35 -3.95 -0.93
CA GLY A 106 -16.65 -3.75 -1.56
C GLY A 106 -17.80 -3.48 -0.58
N PHE A 107 -17.51 -3.06 0.65
CA PHE A 107 -18.52 -2.69 1.63
C PHE A 107 -18.16 -1.39 2.35
N SER A 108 -19.13 -0.80 3.04
CA SER A 108 -18.93 0.40 3.86
C SER A 108 -19.16 0.06 5.32
N LEU A 109 -18.29 0.53 6.22
CA LEU A 109 -18.46 0.44 7.66
C LEU A 109 -19.41 1.58 8.11
N PRO A 110 -20.61 1.25 8.63
CA PRO A 110 -21.60 2.26 9.01
C PRO A 110 -21.25 3.04 10.30
N ALA A 111 -20.19 2.63 11.01
CA ALA A 111 -19.80 3.18 12.32
C ALA A 111 -19.14 4.56 12.25
N PHE A 112 -18.69 5.00 11.07
CA PHE A 112 -18.06 6.30 10.87
C PHE A 112 -19.09 7.25 10.26
N GLY A 113 -19.83 7.97 11.10
CA GLY A 113 -20.84 8.94 10.64
C GLY A 113 -20.25 9.99 9.68
N LYS A 114 -21.12 10.77 9.02
CA LYS A 114 -20.77 11.81 8.02
C LYS A 114 -19.83 12.92 8.51
N THR A 115 -19.40 12.88 9.77
CA THR A 115 -18.60 13.90 10.48
C THR A 115 -17.22 14.13 9.87
N ALA A 116 -16.74 13.25 8.98
CA ALA A 116 -15.43 13.37 8.34
C ALA A 116 -15.47 13.23 6.81
N GLN A 117 -16.53 13.66 6.13
CA GLN A 117 -16.57 13.55 4.66
C GLN A 117 -15.48 14.41 3.99
N GLY A 118 -14.57 13.78 3.25
CA GLY A 118 -13.48 14.43 2.55
C GLY A 118 -13.98 15.37 1.46
N THR A 119 -13.42 16.57 1.41
CA THR A 119 -13.78 17.60 0.42
C THR A 119 -12.67 17.73 -0.61
N ALA A 120 -13.04 17.96 -1.87
CA ALA A 120 -12.14 18.44 -2.90
C ALA A 120 -12.75 19.72 -3.47
N LYS A 121 -12.06 20.84 -3.29
CA LYS A 121 -12.50 22.13 -3.81
C LYS A 121 -11.67 22.49 -5.03
N LYS A 122 -12.36 22.80 -6.13
CA LYS A 122 -11.76 23.36 -7.35
C LYS A 122 -12.39 24.72 -7.58
N ASP A 123 -11.92 25.73 -6.86
CA ASP A 123 -12.33 27.12 -7.03
C ASP A 123 -11.23 27.89 -7.76
N GLU A 124 -11.58 28.67 -8.78
CA GLU A 124 -10.63 29.38 -9.68
C GLU A 124 -9.69 30.40 -8.98
N LYS A 125 -9.87 30.65 -7.67
CA LYS A 125 -9.06 31.59 -6.88
C LYS A 125 -8.55 31.04 -5.54
N GLN A 126 -8.81 29.78 -5.19
CA GLN A 126 -8.28 29.15 -3.96
C GLN A 126 -7.44 27.92 -4.28
N VAL A 127 -6.39 27.71 -3.48
CA VAL A 127 -5.49 26.54 -3.56
C VAL A 127 -6.33 25.26 -3.62
N ASN A 128 -6.19 24.48 -4.71
CA ASN A 128 -6.93 23.23 -4.94
C ASN A 128 -6.54 22.20 -3.87
N GLY A 129 -7.25 22.19 -2.74
CA GLY A 129 -7.04 21.26 -1.65
C GLY A 129 -8.01 20.08 -1.73
N ALA A 130 -7.51 18.89 -1.44
CA ALA A 130 -8.31 17.68 -1.32
C ALA A 130 -7.97 16.90 -0.06
N PHE A 131 -8.98 16.28 0.55
CA PHE A 131 -8.80 15.38 1.67
C PHE A 131 -9.27 13.96 1.33
N TYR A 132 -8.45 12.98 1.70
CA TYR A 132 -8.73 11.55 1.50
C TYR A 132 -8.53 10.76 2.79
N HIS A 133 -9.42 9.80 2.99
CA HIS A 133 -9.26 8.70 3.93
C HIS A 133 -8.50 7.56 3.28
N VAL A 134 -7.69 6.88 4.09
CA VAL A 134 -6.90 5.72 3.68
C VAL A 134 -7.16 4.56 4.62
N HIS A 135 -7.49 3.40 4.05
CA HIS A 135 -7.60 2.14 4.78
C HIS A 135 -6.50 1.20 4.31
N TRP A 136 -5.69 0.73 5.25
CA TRP A 136 -4.57 -0.16 4.97
C TRP A 136 -4.93 -1.57 5.42
N TYR A 137 -4.84 -2.53 4.51
CA TYR A 137 -5.07 -3.95 4.80
C TYR A 137 -3.78 -4.72 4.65
N LYS A 138 -3.55 -5.65 5.57
CA LYS A 138 -2.54 -6.69 5.37
C LYS A 138 -3.06 -7.67 4.31
N TYR A 139 -2.30 -7.92 3.25
CA TYR A 139 -2.74 -8.76 2.13
C TYR A 139 -1.63 -9.72 1.66
N PRO A 140 -1.30 -10.75 2.47
CA PRO A 140 -0.19 -11.66 2.21
C PRO A 140 -0.58 -12.74 1.18
N LEU A 141 -0.84 -12.32 -0.07
CA LEU A 141 -1.45 -13.22 -1.05
C LEU A 141 -0.52 -14.35 -1.52
N THR A 142 0.78 -14.12 -1.53
CA THR A 142 1.79 -15.16 -1.83
C THR A 142 1.71 -16.34 -0.86
N TYR A 143 1.39 -16.07 0.41
CA TYR A 143 1.15 -17.08 1.42
C TYR A 143 -0.18 -17.82 1.18
N TRP A 144 -1.27 -17.11 0.94
CA TRP A 144 -2.59 -17.70 0.69
C TRP A 144 -2.64 -18.64 -0.52
N LEU A 145 -1.97 -18.25 -1.60
CA LEU A 145 -1.92 -19.05 -2.83
C LEU A 145 -0.77 -20.08 -2.84
N ASN A 146 0.00 -20.20 -1.75
CA ASN A 146 1.14 -21.11 -1.63
C ASN A 146 2.11 -21.04 -2.83
N ILE A 147 2.38 -19.83 -3.34
CA ILE A 147 3.23 -19.64 -4.54
C ILE A 147 4.70 -19.95 -4.22
N ILE A 148 5.16 -19.55 -3.04
CA ILE A 148 6.48 -19.88 -2.51
C ILE A 148 6.22 -20.56 -1.16
N THR A 149 6.88 -21.68 -0.89
CA THR A 149 6.58 -22.52 0.29
C THR A 149 7.79 -22.64 1.22
N SER A 150 8.32 -21.51 1.68
CA SER A 150 9.39 -21.50 2.69
C SER A 150 9.12 -20.52 3.84
N LEU A 151 9.19 -21.04 5.06
CA LEU A 151 8.88 -20.33 6.31
C LEU A 151 9.77 -19.10 6.56
N GLY A 152 10.98 -19.06 6.00
CA GLY A 152 11.88 -17.92 6.12
C GLY A 152 11.61 -16.80 5.10
N CYS A 153 10.75 -17.07 4.11
CA CYS A 153 10.56 -16.20 2.96
C CYS A 153 9.19 -15.55 2.87
N LEU A 154 8.19 -16.10 3.54
CA LEU A 154 6.81 -15.66 3.43
C LEU A 154 6.45 -14.71 4.57
N GLU A 155 5.82 -13.59 4.24
CA GLU A 155 5.02 -12.88 5.22
C GLU A 155 3.71 -13.67 5.44
N GLY A 156 3.61 -14.35 6.58
CA GLY A 156 2.43 -15.11 6.95
C GLY A 156 1.30 -14.22 7.48
N GLY A 157 0.12 -14.82 7.60
CA GLY A 157 -1.04 -14.22 8.26
C GLY A 157 -2.29 -14.20 7.38
N ASP A 158 -3.34 -13.63 7.95
CA ASP A 158 -4.63 -13.46 7.31
C ASP A 158 -4.81 -12.03 6.79
N LEU A 159 -5.83 -11.84 5.96
CA LEU A 159 -6.29 -10.53 5.52
C LEU A 159 -6.93 -9.87 6.73
N ASP A 160 -6.36 -8.75 7.10
CA ASP A 160 -6.81 -7.97 8.25
C ASP A 160 -6.77 -6.48 7.93
N ILE A 161 -7.66 -5.73 8.59
CA ILE A 161 -7.71 -4.28 8.54
C ILE A 161 -6.65 -3.75 9.51
N ALA A 162 -5.46 -3.49 9.00
CA ALA A 162 -4.33 -3.06 9.81
C ALA A 162 -4.41 -1.58 10.21
N TYR A 163 -5.03 -0.73 9.39
CA TYR A 163 -5.17 0.69 9.68
C TYR A 163 -6.43 1.31 9.08
N LEU A 164 -7.10 2.16 9.86
CA LEU A 164 -8.21 3.00 9.42
C LEU A 164 -7.86 4.47 9.70
N SER A 165 -7.86 5.32 8.69
CA SER A 165 -7.55 6.75 8.87
C SER A 165 -8.53 7.51 9.75
N GLU A 166 -9.78 7.06 9.86
CA GLU A 166 -10.87 7.76 10.54
C GLU A 166 -10.74 7.73 12.06
N ILE A 167 -10.10 6.69 12.58
CA ILE A 167 -9.83 6.54 14.02
C ILE A 167 -8.56 7.26 14.45
N ASP A 168 -7.75 7.72 13.48
CA ASP A 168 -6.52 8.40 13.76
C ASP A 168 -6.68 9.93 13.67
N PRO A 169 -6.67 10.64 14.81
CA PRO A 169 -6.81 12.10 14.81
C PRO A 169 -5.63 12.79 14.11
N THR A 170 -4.47 12.14 14.02
CA THR A 170 -3.30 12.73 13.36
C THR A 170 -3.48 12.74 11.84
N TRP A 171 -4.20 11.76 11.26
CA TRP A 171 -4.49 11.73 9.83
C TRP A 171 -5.40 12.87 9.37
N THR A 172 -6.35 13.28 10.22
CA THR A 172 -7.33 14.33 9.91
C THR A 172 -6.80 15.71 10.27
N ASP A 173 -6.04 15.84 11.35
CA ASP A 173 -5.50 17.12 11.82
C ASP A 173 -4.02 17.33 11.45
N SER A 174 -3.78 18.32 10.60
CA SER A 174 -2.43 18.71 10.17
C SER A 174 -1.57 19.24 11.33
N SER A 175 -2.16 19.85 12.36
CA SER A 175 -1.44 20.38 13.51
C SER A 175 -0.87 19.24 14.37
N LEU A 176 -1.68 18.21 14.65
CA LEU A 176 -1.25 17.02 15.38
C LEU A 176 -0.16 16.26 14.61
N THR A 177 -0.31 16.12 13.29
CA THR A 177 0.74 15.50 12.46
C THR A 177 2.05 16.30 12.48
N THR A 178 1.99 17.63 12.53
CA THR A 178 3.19 18.47 12.60
C THR A 178 3.90 18.33 13.95
N ILE A 179 3.15 18.12 15.04
CA ILE A 179 3.73 17.84 16.36
C ILE A 179 4.49 16.50 16.35
N LEU A 180 3.94 15.47 15.70
CA LEU A 180 4.59 14.15 15.62
C LEU A 180 5.75 14.10 14.63
N ASN A 181 5.71 14.92 13.58
CA ASN A 181 6.69 14.96 12.51
C ASN A 181 7.22 16.40 12.32
N PRO A 182 7.91 16.97 13.32
CA PRO A 182 8.37 18.35 13.27
C PRO A 182 9.38 18.60 12.15
N GLU A 183 10.06 17.56 11.68
CA GLU A 183 10.98 17.66 10.55
C GLU A 183 10.29 18.02 9.23
N ALA A 184 8.96 17.89 9.13
CA ALA A 184 8.18 18.39 8.00
C ALA A 184 8.44 19.88 7.72
N VAL A 185 8.72 20.68 8.76
CA VAL A 185 9.04 22.11 8.64
C VAL A 185 10.34 22.34 7.86
N ILE A 186 11.33 21.46 8.05
CA ILE A 186 12.62 21.55 7.34
C ILE A 186 12.41 21.30 5.85
N PHE A 187 11.51 20.38 5.48
CA PHE A 187 11.26 20.01 4.08
C PHE A 187 10.16 20.84 3.40
N ALA A 188 9.52 21.76 4.11
CA ALA A 188 8.50 22.66 3.55
C ALA A 188 9.07 23.80 2.69
N ASN A 189 10.40 23.92 2.60
CA ASN A 189 11.04 24.99 1.84
C ASN A 189 11.05 24.70 0.31
N PRO A 190 11.06 25.73 -0.55
CA PRO A 190 11.04 25.55 -2.01
C PRO A 190 12.21 24.76 -2.59
N ILE A 191 13.38 24.75 -1.93
CA ILE A 191 14.55 24.00 -2.39
C ILE A 191 14.30 22.49 -2.18
N ALA A 192 13.80 22.11 -1.00
CA ALA A 192 13.45 20.73 -0.69
C ALA A 192 12.30 20.21 -1.56
N GLN A 193 11.29 21.05 -1.82
CA GLN A 193 10.20 20.72 -2.75
C GLN A 193 10.69 20.63 -4.20
N GLY A 194 11.60 21.52 -4.60
CA GLY A 194 12.26 21.48 -5.91
C GLY A 194 13.08 20.21 -6.12
N ALA A 195 13.72 19.67 -5.07
CA ALA A 195 14.44 18.41 -5.14
C ALA A 195 13.54 17.21 -5.52
N CYS A 196 12.23 17.28 -5.25
CA CYS A 196 11.29 16.22 -5.66
C CYS A 196 11.15 16.10 -7.18
N ALA A 197 11.52 17.13 -7.95
CA ALA A 197 11.62 17.02 -9.41
C ALA A 197 12.69 16.00 -9.83
N ALA A 198 13.82 15.91 -9.11
CA ALA A 198 14.86 14.92 -9.39
C ALA A 198 14.36 13.49 -9.09
N ASP A 199 13.63 13.32 -7.98
CA ASP A 199 13.00 12.04 -7.63
C ASP A 199 11.94 11.63 -8.66
N ALA A 200 11.13 12.58 -9.14
CA ALA A 200 10.13 12.36 -10.19
C ALA A 200 10.75 11.90 -11.52
N ILE A 201 11.89 12.49 -11.91
CA ILE A 201 12.62 12.08 -13.12
C ILE A 201 13.21 10.68 -12.92
N ALA A 202 13.83 10.42 -11.76
CA ALA A 202 14.42 9.12 -11.47
C ALA A 202 13.37 7.99 -11.48
N SER A 203 12.23 8.18 -10.81
CA SER A 203 11.13 7.21 -10.76
C SER A 203 10.43 7.02 -12.11
N ALA A 204 10.42 8.04 -12.98
CA ALA A 204 9.81 7.97 -14.31
C ALA A 204 10.56 7.03 -15.27
N PHE A 205 11.89 6.94 -15.15
CA PHE A 205 12.73 6.09 -16.00
C PHE A 205 13.15 4.78 -15.31
N ASN A 206 13.47 4.84 -14.02
CA ASN A 206 13.99 3.71 -13.27
C ASN A 206 13.28 3.58 -11.90
N MET A 207 14.00 3.80 -10.79
CA MET A 207 13.53 3.68 -9.42
C MET A 207 13.60 5.04 -8.70
N PRO A 208 12.77 5.26 -7.67
CA PRO A 208 12.85 6.45 -6.85
C PRO A 208 14.19 6.53 -6.08
N LEU A 209 14.56 7.74 -5.67
CA LEU A 209 15.75 8.03 -4.88
C LEU A 209 15.43 7.98 -3.39
N ASP A 210 15.92 6.96 -2.69
CA ASP A 210 15.70 6.77 -1.25
C ASP A 210 16.28 7.91 -0.39
N VAL A 211 17.35 8.57 -0.86
CA VAL A 211 17.96 9.71 -0.17
C VAL A 211 16.97 10.88 -0.04
N LEU A 212 16.07 11.03 -1.02
CA LEU A 212 15.02 12.04 -1.02
C LEU A 212 13.74 11.47 -0.40
N PHE A 213 13.84 10.94 0.83
CA PHE A 213 12.73 10.25 1.50
C PHE A 213 11.48 11.13 1.69
N TRP A 214 11.64 12.45 1.77
CA TRP A 214 10.51 13.40 1.88
C TRP A 214 9.74 13.60 0.56
N CYS A 215 10.25 13.05 -0.55
CA CYS A 215 9.62 13.13 -1.87
C CYS A 215 8.93 11.83 -2.26
N ALA A 216 7.76 11.97 -2.86
CA ALA A 216 6.92 10.92 -3.44
C ALA A 216 7.03 10.95 -4.99
N GLY A 217 8.24 11.16 -5.52
CA GLY A 217 8.49 11.37 -6.95
C GLY A 217 7.54 12.37 -7.60
N SER A 218 6.82 11.92 -8.63
CA SER A 218 5.84 12.72 -9.38
C SER A 218 4.56 13.01 -8.61
N GLN A 219 4.31 12.34 -7.48
CA GLN A 219 3.08 12.48 -6.71
C GLN A 219 3.10 13.74 -5.85
N GLY A 220 4.28 14.13 -5.33
CA GLY A 220 4.47 15.34 -4.52
C GLY A 220 5.36 15.11 -3.29
N SER A 221 5.08 15.84 -2.21
CA SER A 221 5.78 15.71 -0.92
C SER A 221 5.10 14.68 -0.01
N MET A 222 5.91 13.81 0.59
CA MET A 222 5.45 12.84 1.61
C MET A 222 4.99 13.54 2.89
N TYR A 223 5.57 14.69 3.23
CA TYR A 223 5.14 15.46 4.39
C TYR A 223 4.03 16.45 4.01
N PRO A 224 3.08 16.71 4.93
CA PRO A 224 2.83 15.98 6.20
C PRO A 224 2.18 14.60 5.99
N PHE A 225 2.36 13.66 6.94
CA PHE A 225 1.78 12.29 6.92
C PHE A 225 0.29 12.27 7.28
N ASN A 226 -0.50 12.99 6.51
CA ASN A 226 -1.94 13.12 6.68
C ASN A 226 -2.66 13.02 5.32
N GLY A 227 -4.00 13.01 5.38
CA GLY A 227 -4.85 12.90 4.20
C GLY A 227 -5.00 14.17 3.36
N TRP A 228 -4.36 15.28 3.75
CA TRP A 228 -4.48 16.57 3.08
C TRP A 228 -3.48 16.70 1.94
N VAL A 229 -3.98 16.86 0.72
CA VAL A 229 -3.18 17.13 -0.46
C VAL A 229 -3.39 18.57 -0.92
N SER A 230 -2.29 19.32 -1.01
CA SER A 230 -2.26 20.65 -1.62
C SER A 230 -2.00 20.52 -3.12
N ASN A 231 -2.75 21.27 -3.93
CA ASN A 231 -2.67 21.28 -5.39
C ASN A 231 -2.97 19.93 -6.05
N GLU A 232 -4.21 19.45 -5.89
CA GLU A 232 -4.72 18.29 -6.64
C GLU A 232 -4.73 18.58 -8.15
N SER A 233 -3.80 17.97 -8.88
CA SER A 233 -3.73 17.96 -10.35
C SER A 233 -4.65 16.89 -10.95
N SER A 234 -4.60 15.68 -10.38
CA SER A 234 -5.43 14.52 -10.74
C SER A 234 -5.82 13.78 -9.46
N PRO A 235 -7.10 13.37 -9.30
CA PRO A 235 -7.53 12.53 -8.19
C PRO A 235 -6.69 11.25 -8.01
N LEU A 236 -6.19 10.68 -9.12
CA LEU A 236 -5.35 9.49 -9.10
C LEU A 236 -3.93 9.76 -8.60
N GLN A 237 -3.40 10.94 -8.90
CA GLN A 237 -2.11 11.37 -8.38
C GLN A 237 -2.20 11.57 -6.86
N SER A 238 -3.23 12.31 -6.43
CA SER A 238 -3.48 12.60 -5.01
C SER A 238 -3.76 11.33 -4.21
N SER A 239 -4.49 10.37 -4.78
CA SER A 239 -4.78 9.12 -4.08
C SER A 239 -3.54 8.25 -3.89
N LEU A 240 -2.66 8.17 -4.89
CA LEU A 240 -1.37 7.49 -4.70
C LEU A 240 -0.47 8.20 -3.71
N LEU A 241 -0.44 9.53 -3.73
CA LEU A 241 0.34 10.31 -2.78
C LEU A 241 -0.05 9.94 -1.34
N VAL A 242 -1.35 9.93 -1.02
CA VAL A 242 -1.80 9.59 0.34
C VAL A 242 -1.55 8.11 0.68
N SER A 243 -1.60 7.20 -0.28
CA SER A 243 -1.20 5.80 -0.03
C SER A 243 0.30 5.67 0.26
N GLU A 244 1.17 6.38 -0.47
CA GLU A 244 2.62 6.37 -0.23
C GLU A 244 2.95 7.04 1.13
N ARG A 245 2.23 8.10 1.50
CA ARG A 245 2.31 8.72 2.84
C ARG A 245 1.91 7.75 3.94
N MET A 246 0.84 6.98 3.74
CA MET A 246 0.41 5.96 4.70
C MET A 246 1.48 4.87 4.85
N ALA A 247 2.07 4.40 3.75
CA ALA A 247 3.18 3.44 3.80
C ALA A 247 4.34 3.99 4.64
N PHE A 248 4.76 5.24 4.42
CA PHE A 248 5.82 5.86 5.22
C PHE A 248 5.40 6.02 6.69
N LYS A 249 4.16 6.45 6.97
CA LYS A 249 3.65 6.55 8.34
C LYS A 249 3.76 5.21 9.09
N LEU A 250 3.32 4.12 8.46
CA LEU A 250 3.38 2.78 9.05
C LEU A 250 4.82 2.27 9.24
N HIS A 251 5.73 2.63 8.33
CA HIS A 251 7.16 2.41 8.49
C HIS A 251 7.73 3.12 9.72
N ARG A 252 7.41 4.40 9.91
CA ARG A 252 7.85 5.17 11.07
C ARG A 252 7.29 4.62 12.38
N GLN A 253 6.08 4.08 12.36
CA GLN A 253 5.45 3.42 13.50
C GLN A 253 5.99 2.00 13.76
N GLY A 254 6.88 1.48 12.89
CA GLY A 254 7.45 0.14 13.01
C GLY A 254 6.45 -0.98 12.74
N MET A 255 5.30 -0.68 12.12
CA MET A 255 4.28 -1.68 11.79
C MET A 255 4.66 -2.51 10.55
N ILE A 256 5.52 -1.98 9.69
CA ILE A 256 5.99 -2.67 8.49
C ILE A 256 7.46 -3.08 8.67
N MET A 257 7.68 -4.39 8.60
CA MET A 257 8.99 -5.01 8.60
C MET A 257 9.50 -5.18 7.17
N GLU A 258 10.78 -4.93 6.95
CA GLU A 258 11.44 -5.04 5.64
C GLU A 258 12.64 -5.97 5.73
N THR A 259 13.02 -6.49 4.57
CA THR A 259 14.25 -7.28 4.42
C THR A 259 15.29 -6.45 3.69
N ILE A 260 16.58 -6.73 3.92
CA ILE A 260 17.67 -5.99 3.28
C ILE A 260 18.37 -6.91 2.30
N GLY A 261 18.53 -6.45 1.05
CA GLY A 261 19.25 -7.15 -0.02
C GLY A 261 20.77 -7.19 0.17
N LYS A 262 21.28 -7.42 1.38
CA LYS A 262 22.71 -7.53 1.70
C LYS A 262 23.02 -8.90 2.32
N ASN A 263 24.25 -9.40 2.11
CA ASN A 263 24.68 -10.69 2.66
C ASN A 263 24.53 -10.70 4.19
N ASN A 264 24.08 -11.84 4.73
CA ASN A 264 23.75 -12.11 6.13
C ASN A 264 22.62 -11.24 6.74
N ALA A 265 22.41 -10.01 6.27
CA ALA A 265 21.31 -9.15 6.70
C ALA A 265 19.95 -9.69 6.20
N VAL A 266 19.93 -10.33 5.04
CA VAL A 266 18.75 -10.99 4.42
C VAL A 266 18.08 -12.06 5.30
N CYS A 267 18.75 -12.53 6.35
CA CYS A 267 18.23 -13.54 7.27
C CYS A 267 17.18 -13.02 8.24
N ASN A 268 17.15 -11.72 8.49
CA ASN A 268 16.23 -11.11 9.44
C ASN A 268 15.43 -10.01 8.75
N GLU A 269 14.27 -9.73 9.34
CA GLU A 269 13.51 -8.54 9.03
C GLU A 269 13.87 -7.42 10.01
N TYR A 270 13.82 -6.19 9.54
CA TYR A 270 14.09 -4.99 10.33
C TYR A 270 12.93 -4.02 10.14
N PRO A 271 12.58 -3.20 11.14
CA PRO A 271 11.66 -2.09 10.95
C PRO A 271 12.44 -0.85 10.49
N PRO A 272 12.49 -0.48 9.19
CA PRO A 272 13.13 0.76 8.78
C PRO A 272 12.15 1.93 9.05
N PRO A 273 12.54 2.92 9.90
CA PRO A 273 11.67 4.07 10.17
C PRO A 273 11.51 4.99 8.96
N ILE A 274 12.51 5.01 8.07
CA ILE A 274 12.50 5.74 6.79
C ILE A 274 12.10 4.75 5.70
N LEU A 275 11.06 5.10 4.92
CA LEU A 275 10.55 4.28 3.83
C LEU A 275 11.63 4.05 2.75
N PRO A 276 12.07 2.80 2.51
CA PRO A 276 12.95 2.48 1.38
C PRO A 276 12.14 2.43 0.07
N LYS A 277 11.85 3.59 -0.52
CA LYS A 277 10.95 3.74 -1.67
C LYS A 277 11.33 2.84 -2.85
N GLU A 278 12.61 2.59 -3.08
CA GLU A 278 13.08 1.73 -4.17
C GLU A 278 12.52 0.29 -4.06
N ARG A 279 12.22 -0.17 -2.84
CA ARG A 279 11.69 -1.51 -2.53
C ARG A 279 10.17 -1.59 -2.60
N TRP A 280 9.51 -0.54 -3.08
CA TRP A 280 8.06 -0.48 -3.19
C TRP A 280 7.59 -0.26 -4.62
N ARG A 281 6.52 -0.96 -4.98
CA ARG A 281 5.77 -0.74 -6.22
C ARG A 281 4.29 -0.74 -5.88
N TYR A 282 3.50 -0.07 -6.71
CA TYR A 282 2.05 -0.08 -6.59
C TYR A 282 1.42 -0.57 -7.88
N GLN A 283 0.20 -1.07 -7.75
CA GLN A 283 -0.66 -1.46 -8.85
C GLN A 283 -2.08 -1.00 -8.52
N MET A 284 -2.83 -0.49 -9.50
CA MET A 284 -4.24 -0.23 -9.30
C MET A 284 -5.04 -1.53 -9.38
N VAL A 285 -5.89 -1.78 -8.38
CA VAL A 285 -6.83 -2.91 -8.33
C VAL A 285 -8.29 -2.45 -8.37
N ASN A 286 -8.57 -1.21 -7.97
CA ASN A 286 -9.87 -0.56 -8.07
C ASN A 286 -9.71 0.92 -8.47
N MET A 287 -10.67 1.55 -9.17
CA MET A 287 -11.95 1.01 -9.65
C MET A 287 -11.81 0.12 -10.90
N TYR A 288 -10.83 0.41 -11.75
CA TYR A 288 -10.48 -0.39 -12.93
C TYR A 288 -9.11 -1.04 -12.71
N PRO A 289 -9.05 -2.38 -12.51
CA PRO A 289 -7.79 -3.06 -12.22
C PRO A 289 -6.83 -2.95 -13.41
N ASP A 290 -5.55 -2.71 -13.11
CA ASP A 290 -4.46 -2.85 -14.07
C ASP A 290 -3.71 -4.15 -13.82
N SER A 291 -4.27 -5.27 -14.27
CA SER A 291 -3.63 -6.59 -14.11
C SER A 291 -2.41 -6.81 -15.02
N GLY A 292 -2.11 -5.86 -15.92
CA GLY A 292 -1.01 -6.00 -16.88
C GLY A 292 0.30 -5.35 -16.45
N GLN A 293 0.25 -4.39 -15.53
CA GLN A 293 1.40 -3.53 -15.18
C GLN A 293 1.41 -3.15 -13.69
N CYS A 294 2.61 -2.96 -13.14
CA CYS A 294 2.82 -2.24 -11.88
C CYS A 294 3.86 -1.14 -12.09
N HIS A 295 3.96 -0.27 -11.10
CA HIS A 295 4.78 0.93 -11.18
C HIS A 295 5.62 1.06 -9.89
N PRO A 296 6.91 1.40 -10.00
CA PRO A 296 7.70 1.83 -8.84
C PRO A 296 7.07 3.03 -8.16
N PHE A 297 7.28 3.16 -6.85
CA PHE A 297 6.86 4.34 -6.09
C PHE A 297 7.36 5.65 -6.72
N GLY A 298 6.52 6.68 -6.62
CA GLY A 298 6.79 7.99 -7.18
C GLY A 298 6.71 8.10 -8.70
N ARG A 299 6.41 7.04 -9.46
CA ARG A 299 6.26 7.12 -10.93
C ARG A 299 4.97 7.87 -11.30
N SER A 300 5.03 8.77 -12.29
CA SER A 300 3.88 9.57 -12.72
C SER A 300 2.69 8.72 -13.18
N VAL A 301 1.49 9.12 -12.74
CA VAL A 301 0.21 8.53 -13.17
C VAL A 301 -0.15 8.85 -14.61
N THR A 302 0.39 9.93 -15.18
CA THR A 302 0.01 10.44 -16.50
C THR A 302 0.23 9.44 -17.63
N ARG A 303 1.11 8.45 -17.45
CA ARG A 303 1.34 7.39 -18.42
C ARG A 303 0.22 6.35 -18.50
N TRP A 304 -0.55 6.16 -17.43
CA TRP A 304 -1.51 5.06 -17.32
C TRP A 304 -2.89 5.46 -16.78
N GLU A 305 -3.06 6.70 -16.31
CA GLU A 305 -4.32 7.21 -15.75
C GLU A 305 -5.46 7.36 -16.77
N THR A 306 -5.11 7.39 -18.06
CA THR A 306 -6.06 7.52 -19.16
C THR A 306 -7.10 6.40 -19.12
N GLY A 307 -8.39 6.76 -19.09
CA GLY A 307 -9.50 5.82 -19.02
C GLY A 307 -9.80 5.27 -17.62
N LYS A 308 -8.96 5.55 -16.61
CA LYS A 308 -9.13 5.05 -15.23
C LYS A 308 -9.72 6.08 -14.26
N ASN A 309 -10.03 7.28 -14.75
CA ASN A 309 -10.62 8.36 -13.97
C ASN A 309 -11.84 9.02 -14.66
N PRO A 310 -12.88 8.28 -15.06
CA PRO A 310 -14.04 8.88 -15.74
C PRO A 310 -14.81 9.85 -14.83
N PRO A 311 -15.46 10.90 -15.36
CA PRO A 311 -16.13 11.91 -14.55
C PRO A 311 -17.31 11.37 -13.73
N ASN A 312 -17.90 10.25 -14.11
CA ASN A 312 -19.09 9.69 -13.46
C ASN A 312 -18.81 8.87 -12.18
N THR A 313 -17.55 8.65 -11.84
CA THR A 313 -17.14 7.80 -10.69
C THR A 313 -17.11 8.59 -9.39
N LYS A 314 -17.27 7.91 -8.25
CA LYS A 314 -17.13 8.53 -6.91
C LYS A 314 -15.70 8.88 -6.49
N LYS A 315 -14.69 8.62 -7.35
CA LYS A 315 -13.26 8.89 -7.10
C LYS A 315 -12.71 8.13 -5.89
N ASN A 316 -13.20 6.91 -5.71
CA ASN A 316 -12.67 5.93 -4.77
C ASN A 316 -11.68 5.03 -5.51
N PHE A 317 -10.50 4.84 -4.95
CA PHE A 317 -9.41 4.10 -5.60
C PHE A 317 -8.90 3.02 -4.67
N GLY A 318 -8.46 1.91 -5.25
CA GLY A 318 -7.82 0.83 -4.52
C GLY A 318 -6.51 0.45 -5.18
N TYR A 319 -5.46 0.34 -4.37
CA TYR A 319 -4.12 -0.05 -4.82
C TYR A 319 -3.63 -1.28 -4.09
N LEU A 320 -2.90 -2.11 -4.82
CA LEU A 320 -2.10 -3.20 -4.28
C LEU A 320 -0.66 -2.71 -4.19
N MET A 321 -0.12 -2.77 -2.98
CA MET A 321 1.25 -2.43 -2.66
C MET A 321 2.10 -3.68 -2.68
N TRP A 322 3.12 -3.63 -3.52
CA TRP A 322 4.13 -4.66 -3.68
C TRP A 322 5.39 -4.23 -2.95
N ARG A 323 5.96 -5.15 -2.19
CA ARG A 323 7.20 -4.96 -1.46
C ARG A 323 8.26 -5.91 -1.99
N LYS A 324 9.51 -5.45 -2.13
CA LYS A 324 10.62 -6.34 -2.43
C LYS A 324 10.90 -7.20 -1.19
N ARG A 325 10.92 -8.51 -1.38
CA ARG A 325 11.32 -9.48 -0.37
C ARG A 325 12.65 -10.10 -0.76
N ASN A 326 13.63 -10.02 0.13
CA ASN A 326 14.86 -10.79 0.05
C ASN A 326 14.88 -11.71 1.27
N CYS A 327 15.02 -13.00 1.07
CA CYS A 327 14.96 -13.97 2.17
C CYS A 327 15.83 -15.19 1.85
N VAL A 328 16.01 -16.05 2.84
CA VAL A 328 16.80 -17.27 2.69
C VAL A 328 15.86 -18.47 2.66
N PHE A 329 15.75 -19.05 1.47
CA PHE A 329 14.99 -20.26 1.19
C PHE A 329 15.77 -21.48 1.65
N LEU A 330 15.10 -22.35 2.40
CA LEU A 330 15.59 -23.64 2.89
C LEU A 330 14.89 -24.77 2.14
#